data_AF-A0AAV9GBR0-F1
#
_entry.id   AF-A0AAV9GBR0-F1
#
_cell.length_a   1.000
_cell.length_b   1.000
_cell.length_c   1.000
_cell.angle_alpha   90.00
_cell.angle_beta   90.00
_cell.angle_gamma   90.00
#
_symmetry.space_group_name_H-M   'P 1'
#
loop_
_entity.id
_entity.type
_entity.pdbx_description
1 polymer ?
#
loop_
_entity_poly.entity_id
_entity_poly.type
_entity_poly.pdbx_seq_one_letter_code
_entity_poly.pdbx_strand_id
1 'polypeptide(L)'
;MDRKSLTSLSRTHSTAAAPSPTGPDPSPTTEPNNPEPRKWAANILRNAINATTPRTNWTREEITAIYHHPLLELSHQAATLHRRFHAPSTIQLCTLMNIKTGGCTEDCSYCAQSTRYQSGTGVVPKRVESVDSVLAAARVAKANGSTRFCMGAAWRDMRGRKNSLKNIKAMVSGVREMGMEVCVTLGMVDAQQAAELREAGLTAYNHNLDTSREFYPSVISTRTYDERLATLENVRRAGINVCSGGILGLGERDEDRIGLLHTAATLPRHPESFPVNALVPIRGTPLGGRERVEFRSILRTIATARVVMPETIVRIAAGRKTMSEEQQALCFMAGANAIFTGERMLTTECNGWEEDKEMFGRWGLEPMKSFARGGEQEE
;
A
#
# COMPACT_ATOMS: atom_id res chain seq x y z
N MET A 1 -72.52 13.50 -45.79
CA MET A 1 -71.84 14.33 -46.80
C MET A 1 -70.55 14.82 -46.18
N ASP A 2 -69.34 14.62 -46.65
CA ASP A 2 -68.75 13.81 -47.71
C ASP A 2 -67.22 13.90 -47.44
N ARG A 3 -66.52 12.76 -47.32
CA ARG A 3 -65.49 12.29 -48.27
C ARG A 3 -64.17 13.11 -48.37
N LYS A 4 -63.10 12.32 -48.24
CA LYS A 4 -61.75 12.43 -48.86
C LYS A 4 -60.77 13.44 -48.24
N SER A 5 -59.45 13.33 -48.38
CA SER A 5 -58.45 12.28 -48.64
C SER A 5 -57.12 13.04 -48.85
N LEU A 6 -55.99 12.33 -48.74
CA LEU A 6 -54.67 12.62 -49.35
C LEU A 6 -53.63 13.49 -48.57
N THR A 7 -52.67 12.76 -47.99
CA THR A 7 -51.21 12.81 -48.26
C THR A 7 -50.51 14.18 -48.42
N SER A 8 -49.43 14.41 -47.65
CA SER A 8 -48.06 14.31 -48.19
C SER A 8 -46.94 14.63 -47.16
N LEU A 9 -45.90 13.80 -47.22
CA LEU A 9 -44.46 14.09 -47.12
C LEU A 9 -43.83 14.53 -45.78
N SER A 10 -43.13 13.55 -45.23
CA SER A 10 -42.01 13.58 -44.30
C SER A 10 -40.89 14.58 -44.66
N ARG A 11 -40.37 15.30 -43.66
CA ARG A 11 -38.96 15.71 -43.59
C ARG A 11 -38.43 15.56 -42.16
N THR A 12 -37.59 14.55 -41.97
CA THR A 12 -36.73 14.35 -40.80
C THR A 12 -35.52 15.27 -40.92
N HIS A 13 -35.30 16.15 -39.94
CA HIS A 13 -34.03 16.85 -39.80
C HIS A 13 -33.09 16.04 -38.90
N SER A 14 -32.15 15.35 -39.55
CA SER A 14 -30.94 14.79 -38.95
C SER A 14 -29.90 15.91 -38.85
N THR A 15 -29.47 16.24 -37.64
CA THR A 15 -28.33 17.14 -37.40
C THR A 15 -27.06 16.32 -37.31
N ALA A 16 -26.17 16.55 -38.28
CA ALA A 16 -24.89 15.88 -38.43
C ALA A 16 -23.90 16.24 -37.30
N ALA A 17 -23.24 15.22 -36.76
CA ALA A 17 -22.12 15.35 -35.84
C ALA A 17 -20.85 15.79 -36.59
N ALA A 18 -20.05 16.67 -35.97
CA ALA A 18 -18.77 17.14 -36.48
C ALA A 18 -17.70 16.03 -36.42
N PRO A 19 -16.78 15.92 -37.41
CA PRO A 19 -15.74 14.90 -37.42
C PRO A 19 -14.59 15.25 -36.47
N SER A 20 -14.16 14.26 -35.70
CA SER A 20 -12.99 14.30 -34.83
C SER A 20 -11.69 14.23 -35.65
N PRO A 21 -10.64 15.01 -35.33
CA PRO A 21 -9.35 14.89 -35.99
C PRO A 21 -8.57 13.69 -35.43
N THR A 22 -8.58 12.58 -36.15
CA THR A 22 -7.67 11.45 -35.90
C THR A 22 -6.29 11.78 -36.45
N GLY A 23 -5.39 12.25 -35.57
CA GLY A 23 -3.95 12.27 -35.86
C GLY A 23 -3.38 10.85 -35.91
N PRO A 24 -2.32 10.60 -36.69
CA PRO A 24 -1.70 9.29 -36.77
C PRO A 24 -1.06 8.92 -35.43
N ASP A 25 -1.45 7.74 -34.94
CA ASP A 25 -0.87 7.02 -33.81
C ASP A 25 0.65 6.88 -34.03
N PRO A 26 1.53 7.32 -33.10
CA PRO A 26 2.95 7.07 -33.23
C PRO A 26 3.19 5.57 -33.04
N SER A 27 3.30 4.86 -34.16
CA SER A 27 3.75 3.48 -34.23
C SER A 27 4.94 3.25 -33.30
N PRO A 28 4.97 2.17 -32.50
CA PRO A 28 6.12 1.88 -31.66
C PRO A 28 7.32 1.65 -32.57
N THR A 29 8.30 2.54 -32.49
CA THR A 29 9.62 2.34 -33.09
C THR A 29 10.17 1.02 -32.56
N THR A 30 10.21 0.02 -33.43
CA THR A 30 10.84 -1.27 -33.18
C THR A 30 12.34 -1.04 -33.05
N GLU A 31 12.81 -0.85 -31.81
CA GLU A 31 14.23 -0.97 -31.53
C GLU A 31 14.72 -2.36 -31.97
N PRO A 32 15.92 -2.44 -32.59
CA PRO A 32 16.45 -3.69 -33.10
C PRO A 32 16.59 -4.70 -31.96
N ASN A 33 16.19 -5.94 -32.25
CA ASN A 33 16.11 -7.10 -31.38
C ASN A 33 17.51 -7.54 -30.89
N ASN A 34 18.19 -6.73 -30.06
CA ASN A 34 19.51 -7.02 -29.51
C ASN A 34 19.37 -8.09 -28.39
N PRO A 35 20.00 -9.27 -28.53
CA PRO A 35 19.86 -10.35 -27.56
C PRO A 35 20.63 -10.11 -26.25
N GLU A 36 21.65 -9.24 -26.25
CA GLU A 36 22.53 -9.03 -25.08
C GLU A 36 21.80 -8.39 -23.88
N PRO A 37 21.02 -7.30 -24.04
CA PRO A 37 20.20 -6.75 -22.95
C PRO A 37 19.20 -7.75 -22.37
N ARG A 38 18.62 -8.62 -23.22
CA ARG A 38 17.65 -9.64 -22.79
C ARG A 38 18.31 -10.75 -21.98
N LYS A 39 19.48 -11.24 -22.41
CA LYS A 39 20.26 -12.22 -21.65
C LYS A 39 20.69 -11.66 -20.31
N TRP A 40 21.16 -10.41 -20.28
CA TRP A 40 21.53 -9.73 -19.04
C TRP A 40 20.33 -9.64 -18.08
N ALA A 41 19.18 -9.13 -18.54
CA ALA A 41 17.99 -9.02 -17.70
C ALA A 41 17.51 -10.39 -17.17
N ALA A 42 17.53 -11.43 -18.01
CA ALA A 42 17.20 -12.79 -17.59
C ALA A 42 18.19 -13.34 -16.54
N ASN A 43 19.47 -13.00 -16.65
CA ASN A 43 20.48 -13.38 -15.65
C ASN A 43 20.26 -12.65 -14.32
N ILE A 44 19.92 -11.35 -14.34
CA ILE A 44 19.60 -10.61 -13.12
C ILE A 44 18.42 -11.25 -12.38
N LEU A 45 17.32 -11.54 -13.09
CA LEU A 45 16.18 -12.21 -12.48
C LEU A 45 16.57 -13.60 -11.96
N ARG A 46 17.25 -14.43 -12.76
CA ARG A 46 17.68 -15.77 -12.33
C ARG A 46 18.54 -15.71 -11.05
N ASN A 47 19.47 -14.77 -10.98
CA ASN A 47 20.31 -14.58 -9.79
C ASN A 47 19.48 -14.15 -8.58
N ALA A 48 18.51 -13.26 -8.77
CA ALA A 48 17.58 -12.84 -7.73
C ALA A 48 16.78 -14.02 -7.17
N ILE A 49 16.22 -14.86 -8.04
CA ILE A 49 15.39 -16.01 -7.66
C ILE A 49 16.20 -17.10 -6.98
N ASN A 50 17.49 -17.24 -7.31
CA ASN A 50 18.38 -18.23 -6.71
C ASN A 50 19.04 -17.75 -5.41
N ALA A 51 18.87 -16.49 -5.01
CA ALA A 51 19.45 -15.96 -3.79
C ALA A 51 18.94 -16.72 -2.56
N THR A 52 19.83 -17.08 -1.64
CA THR A 52 19.49 -17.76 -0.36
C THR A 52 19.30 -16.78 0.78
N THR A 53 19.80 -15.56 0.66
CA THR A 53 19.69 -14.48 1.64
C THR A 53 19.32 -13.17 0.95
N PRO A 54 18.64 -12.24 1.64
CA PRO A 54 18.42 -10.89 1.12
C PRO A 54 19.73 -10.14 0.90
N ARG A 55 19.74 -9.23 -0.07
CA ARG A 55 20.82 -8.23 -0.29
C ARG A 55 20.20 -6.84 -0.38
N THR A 56 20.97 -5.82 -0.01
CA THR A 56 20.52 -4.41 0.01
C THR A 56 21.25 -3.52 -0.99
N ASN A 57 22.06 -4.10 -1.89
CA ASN A 57 22.89 -3.36 -2.86
C ASN A 57 22.30 -3.40 -4.28
N TRP A 58 20.98 -3.43 -4.40
CA TRP A 58 20.30 -3.38 -5.70
C TRP A 58 20.63 -2.09 -6.44
N THR A 59 20.94 -2.17 -7.74
CA THR A 59 20.97 -0.98 -8.59
C THR A 59 19.58 -0.72 -9.21
N ARG A 60 19.34 0.51 -9.66
CA ARG A 60 18.09 0.84 -10.37
C ARG A 60 17.96 0.03 -11.65
N GLU A 61 19.05 -0.17 -12.38
CA GLU A 61 19.09 -0.93 -13.63
C GLU A 61 18.71 -2.40 -13.40
N GLU A 62 19.20 -3.01 -12.31
CA GLU A 62 18.83 -4.38 -11.95
C GLU A 62 17.33 -4.50 -11.64
N ILE A 63 16.77 -3.55 -10.90
CA ILE A 63 15.34 -3.53 -10.58
C ILE A 63 14.51 -3.25 -11.85
N THR A 64 14.96 -2.35 -12.73
CA THR A 64 14.35 -2.10 -14.05
C THR A 64 14.28 -3.39 -14.87
N ALA A 65 15.38 -4.16 -14.88
CA ALA A 65 15.47 -5.43 -15.60
C ALA A 65 14.46 -6.47 -15.10
N ILE A 66 14.27 -6.55 -13.78
CA ILE A 66 13.26 -7.41 -13.14
C ILE A 66 11.86 -6.88 -13.43
N TYR A 67 11.64 -5.59 -13.20
CA TYR A 67 10.33 -4.94 -13.28
C TYR A 67 9.73 -5.06 -14.68
N HIS A 68 10.52 -4.90 -15.74
CA HIS A 68 10.03 -5.02 -17.13
C HIS A 68 10.01 -6.44 -17.70
N HIS A 69 10.34 -7.47 -16.91
CA HIS A 69 10.23 -8.85 -17.37
C HIS A 69 8.77 -9.21 -17.73
N PRO A 70 8.50 -10.15 -18.66
CA PRO A 70 7.12 -10.55 -18.97
C PRO A 70 6.33 -10.88 -17.71
N LEU A 71 5.14 -10.29 -17.56
CA LEU A 71 4.46 -10.23 -16.26
C LEU A 71 4.13 -11.60 -15.67
N LEU A 72 3.74 -12.56 -16.52
CA LEU A 72 3.44 -13.93 -16.08
C LEU A 72 4.70 -14.65 -15.60
N GLU A 73 5.81 -14.48 -16.31
CA GLU A 73 7.11 -15.04 -15.92
C GLU A 73 7.58 -14.41 -14.60
N LEU A 74 7.54 -13.08 -14.49
CA LEU A 74 7.86 -12.37 -13.25
C LEU A 74 7.01 -12.86 -12.07
N SER A 75 5.71 -13.05 -12.28
CA SER A 75 4.79 -13.52 -11.24
C SER A 75 5.09 -14.97 -10.83
N HIS A 76 5.38 -15.85 -11.79
CA HIS A 76 5.77 -17.23 -11.53
C HIS A 76 7.08 -17.33 -10.75
N GLN A 77 8.08 -16.55 -11.15
CA GLN A 77 9.37 -16.47 -10.48
C GLN A 77 9.23 -15.91 -9.05
N ALA A 78 8.45 -14.84 -8.88
CA ALA A 78 8.14 -14.30 -7.56
C ALA A 78 7.42 -15.30 -6.65
N ALA A 79 6.49 -16.10 -7.19
CA ALA A 79 5.82 -17.19 -6.48
C ALA A 79 6.81 -18.27 -6.01
N THR A 80 7.74 -18.64 -6.88
CA THR A 80 8.80 -19.62 -6.56
C THR A 80 9.68 -19.12 -5.42
N LEU A 81 10.10 -17.86 -5.48
CA LEU A 81 10.88 -17.24 -4.41
C LEU A 81 10.06 -17.11 -3.12
N HIS A 82 8.79 -16.72 -3.20
CA HIS A 82 7.91 -16.59 -2.04
C HIS A 82 7.84 -17.87 -1.21
N ARG A 83 7.69 -19.04 -1.87
CA ARG A 83 7.65 -20.36 -1.23
C ARG A 83 8.95 -20.74 -0.50
N ARG A 84 10.08 -20.15 -0.88
CA ARG A 84 11.37 -20.38 -0.22
C ARG A 84 11.53 -19.59 1.08
N PHE A 85 10.89 -18.42 1.15
CA PHE A 85 11.07 -17.47 2.26
C PHE A 85 9.85 -17.38 3.19
N HIS A 86 8.68 -17.85 2.77
CA HIS A 86 7.42 -17.75 3.49
C HIS A 86 6.59 -19.02 3.34
N ALA A 87 5.72 -19.28 4.31
CA ALA A 87 4.67 -20.28 4.16
C ALA A 87 3.59 -19.74 3.20
N PRO A 88 3.42 -20.36 2.01
CA PRO A 88 2.68 -19.74 0.90
C PRO A 88 1.17 -19.66 1.09
N SER A 89 0.58 -20.47 1.98
CA SER A 89 -0.84 -20.42 2.34
C SER A 89 -1.13 -19.40 3.44
N THR A 90 -0.11 -18.82 4.08
CA THR A 90 -0.30 -17.97 5.26
C THR A 90 -0.36 -16.49 4.92
N ILE A 91 -1.43 -15.82 5.34
CA ILE A 91 -1.64 -14.39 5.11
C ILE A 91 -1.75 -13.66 6.44
N GLN A 92 -0.94 -12.61 6.62
CA GLN A 92 -1.06 -11.76 7.81
C GLN A 92 -2.31 -10.88 7.74
N LEU A 93 -3.14 -10.97 8.78
CA LEU A 93 -4.35 -10.17 8.93
C LEU A 93 -4.10 -8.99 9.85
N CYS A 94 -4.23 -7.78 9.32
CA CYS A 94 -4.12 -6.54 10.08
C CYS A 94 -5.45 -5.81 10.15
N THR A 95 -5.86 -5.31 11.32
CA THR A 95 -6.98 -4.35 11.41
C THR A 95 -6.44 -2.97 11.72
N LEU A 96 -7.00 -1.94 11.08
CA LEU A 96 -6.57 -0.55 11.23
C LEU A 96 -7.70 0.31 11.80
N MET A 97 -7.41 1.05 12.86
CA MET A 97 -8.31 2.05 13.43
C MET A 97 -7.79 3.45 13.17
N ASN A 98 -8.65 4.35 12.69
CA ASN A 98 -8.37 5.78 12.63
C ASN A 98 -8.57 6.43 14.00
N ILE A 99 -7.53 6.42 14.82
CA ILE A 99 -7.60 6.91 16.21
C ILE A 99 -7.64 8.44 16.30
N LYS A 100 -7.31 9.17 15.24
CA LYS A 100 -7.48 10.63 15.15
C LYS A 100 -7.76 11.00 13.71
N THR A 101 -8.99 11.43 13.42
CA THR A 101 -9.46 11.71 12.06
C THR A 101 -9.35 13.19 11.69
N GLY A 102 -8.95 13.47 10.44
CA GLY A 102 -9.00 14.82 9.84
C GLY A 102 -8.05 15.83 10.51
N GLY A 103 -8.10 17.10 10.11
CA GLY A 103 -7.27 18.15 10.73
C GLY A 103 -5.76 17.94 10.59
N CYS A 104 -5.31 17.29 9.50
CA CYS A 104 -3.89 17.13 9.20
C CYS A 104 -3.37 18.34 8.41
N THR A 105 -2.22 18.89 8.82
CA THR A 105 -1.62 20.08 8.19
C THR A 105 -0.91 19.80 6.87
N GLU A 106 -0.64 18.52 6.59
CA GLU A 106 0.04 18.08 5.38
C GLU A 106 -0.84 18.24 4.14
N ASP A 107 -0.22 18.35 2.97
CA ASP A 107 -0.84 18.63 1.69
C ASP A 107 -0.83 17.45 0.72
N CYS A 108 -0.83 16.21 1.23
CA CYS A 108 -0.82 15.03 0.38
C CYS A 108 -2.00 15.04 -0.61
N SER A 109 -1.72 15.13 -1.90
CA SER A 109 -2.73 15.32 -2.96
C SER A 109 -3.76 14.19 -3.09
N TYR A 110 -3.50 13.04 -2.47
CA TYR A 110 -4.40 11.89 -2.39
C TYR A 110 -5.21 11.80 -1.08
N CYS A 111 -4.86 12.55 -0.03
CA CYS A 111 -5.35 12.28 1.31
C CYS A 111 -6.58 13.13 1.67
N ALA A 112 -7.69 12.47 1.96
CA ALA A 112 -8.92 13.14 2.38
C ALA A 112 -8.85 13.82 3.77
N GLN A 113 -7.83 13.51 4.57
CA GLN A 113 -7.70 14.04 5.94
C GLN A 113 -6.93 15.37 6.01
N SER A 114 -6.41 15.86 4.88
CA SER A 114 -5.72 17.14 4.79
C SER A 114 -6.68 18.31 4.99
N THR A 115 -6.30 19.29 5.82
CA THR A 115 -7.05 20.54 5.97
C THR A 115 -7.10 21.36 4.68
N ARG A 116 -6.15 21.15 3.75
CA ARG A 116 -6.11 21.82 2.45
C ARG A 116 -7.33 21.48 1.57
N TYR A 117 -7.92 20.30 1.77
CA TYR A 117 -9.01 19.77 0.94
C TYR A 117 -10.27 19.45 1.76
N GLN A 118 -10.34 19.92 3.01
CA GLN A 118 -11.40 19.55 3.95
C GLN A 118 -12.80 19.90 3.45
N SER A 119 -12.96 21.07 2.80
CA SER A 119 -14.24 21.52 2.25
C SER A 119 -14.77 20.60 1.13
N GLY A 120 -13.88 20.00 0.34
CA GLY A 120 -14.25 19.14 -0.78
C GLY A 120 -14.44 17.67 -0.41
N THR A 121 -13.79 17.20 0.67
CA THR A 121 -13.72 15.78 1.04
C THR A 121 -14.80 15.35 2.03
N GLY A 122 -15.39 16.30 2.76
CA GLY A 122 -16.44 16.02 3.76
C GLY A 122 -15.95 15.30 5.02
N VAL A 123 -14.63 15.12 5.19
CA VAL A 123 -14.07 14.49 6.39
C VAL A 123 -14.24 15.43 7.59
N VAL A 124 -15.01 14.98 8.58
CA VAL A 124 -15.23 15.72 9.83
C VAL A 124 -14.08 15.40 10.80
N PRO A 125 -13.28 16.39 11.23
CA PRO A 125 -12.21 16.16 12.20
C PRO A 125 -12.75 15.63 13.53
N LYS A 126 -12.06 14.63 14.08
CA LYS A 126 -12.36 14.06 15.39
C LYS A 126 -11.13 14.14 16.29
N ARG A 127 -11.37 14.28 17.59
CA ARG A 127 -10.30 14.19 18.60
C ARG A 127 -9.76 12.77 18.64
N VAL A 128 -8.64 12.60 19.33
CA VAL A 128 -8.04 11.29 19.55
C VAL A 128 -9.04 10.42 20.33
N GLU A 129 -9.20 9.18 19.89
CA GLU A 129 -9.99 8.15 20.57
C GLU A 129 -9.45 7.87 21.99
N SER A 130 -10.32 7.42 22.89
CA SER A 130 -9.91 7.01 24.24
C SER A 130 -9.15 5.68 24.19
N VAL A 131 -8.33 5.43 25.21
CA VAL A 131 -7.64 4.12 25.35
C VAL A 131 -8.66 2.99 25.35
N ASP A 132 -9.75 3.10 26.12
CA ASP A 132 -10.79 2.07 26.19
C ASP A 132 -11.47 1.78 24.85
N SER A 133 -11.75 2.82 24.06
CA SER A 133 -12.32 2.70 22.71
C SER A 133 -11.40 1.89 21.80
N VAL A 134 -10.10 2.21 21.83
CA VAL A 134 -9.08 1.51 21.04
C VAL A 134 -8.93 0.06 21.49
N LEU A 135 -8.87 -0.20 22.80
CA LEU A 135 -8.76 -1.56 23.33
C LEU A 135 -10.02 -2.39 23.05
N ALA A 136 -11.21 -1.79 23.05
CA ALA A 136 -12.44 -2.47 22.63
C ALA A 136 -12.39 -2.88 21.16
N ALA A 137 -11.97 -1.97 20.27
CA ALA A 137 -11.80 -2.28 18.86
C ALA A 137 -10.73 -3.36 18.62
N ALA A 138 -9.62 -3.34 19.38
CA ALA A 138 -8.58 -4.35 19.30
C ALA A 138 -9.08 -5.74 19.72
N ARG A 139 -9.89 -5.85 20.78
CA ARG A 139 -10.53 -7.13 21.18
C ARG A 139 -11.42 -7.70 20.07
N VAL A 140 -12.22 -6.85 19.42
CA VAL A 140 -13.06 -7.27 18.29
C VAL A 140 -12.20 -7.75 17.11
N ALA A 141 -11.13 -7.02 16.78
CA ALA A 141 -10.20 -7.42 15.73
C ALA A 141 -9.53 -8.78 16.04
N LYS A 142 -9.07 -8.98 17.28
CA LYS A 142 -8.48 -10.24 17.74
C LYS A 142 -9.46 -11.39 17.63
N ALA A 143 -10.69 -11.20 18.11
CA ALA A 143 -11.75 -12.22 18.04
C ALA A 143 -12.08 -12.62 16.60
N ASN A 144 -11.85 -11.73 15.63
CA ASN A 144 -12.02 -11.99 14.21
C ASN A 144 -10.74 -12.48 13.49
N GLY A 145 -9.68 -12.82 14.22
CA GLY A 145 -8.48 -13.45 13.68
C GLY A 145 -7.39 -12.49 13.22
N SER A 146 -7.53 -11.18 13.42
CA SER A 146 -6.45 -10.24 13.17
C SER A 146 -5.29 -10.49 14.13
N THR A 147 -4.06 -10.50 13.60
CA THR A 147 -2.86 -10.77 14.39
C THR A 147 -2.02 -9.53 14.66
N ARG A 148 -2.29 -8.45 13.93
CA ARG A 148 -1.73 -7.11 14.15
C ARG A 148 -2.83 -6.07 14.20
N PHE A 149 -2.80 -5.21 15.21
CA PHE A 149 -3.70 -4.05 15.31
C PHE A 149 -2.92 -2.76 15.04
N CYS A 150 -3.40 -1.98 14.07
CA CYS A 150 -2.77 -0.76 13.59
C CYS A 150 -3.58 0.46 14.02
N MET A 151 -2.92 1.52 14.47
CA MET A 151 -3.56 2.78 14.86
C MET A 151 -3.00 3.93 14.01
N GLY A 152 -3.88 4.60 13.27
CA GLY A 152 -3.51 5.75 12.44
C GLY A 152 -4.01 7.07 13.00
N ALA A 153 -3.14 8.07 13.03
CA ALA A 153 -3.49 9.43 13.44
C ALA A 153 -3.19 10.42 12.31
N ALA A 154 -4.13 11.31 12.03
CA ALA A 154 -3.99 12.38 11.04
C ALA A 154 -3.10 13.53 11.58
N TRP A 155 -1.83 13.24 11.83
CA TRP A 155 -0.81 14.20 12.26
C TRP A 155 0.35 14.25 11.28
N ARG A 156 0.97 15.43 11.18
CA ARG A 156 2.27 15.60 10.51
C ARG A 156 3.38 14.88 11.29
N ASP A 157 3.45 15.17 12.57
CA ASP A 157 4.50 14.70 13.48
C ASP A 157 4.00 14.68 14.93
N MET A 158 4.83 14.09 15.79
CA MET A 158 4.60 13.99 17.24
C MET A 158 5.23 15.12 18.06
N ARG A 159 5.82 16.15 17.43
CA ARG A 159 6.47 17.25 18.16
C ARG A 159 5.45 18.03 18.98
N GLY A 160 5.77 18.27 20.25
CA GLY A 160 4.88 18.94 21.18
C GLY A 160 3.67 18.12 21.64
N ARG A 161 3.52 16.84 21.24
CA ARG A 161 2.35 16.00 21.54
C ARG A 161 2.54 15.09 22.75
N LYS A 162 3.15 15.58 23.85
CA LYS A 162 3.48 14.76 25.02
C LYS A 162 2.29 14.00 25.61
N ASN A 163 1.15 14.68 25.79
CA ASN A 163 -0.07 14.05 26.33
C ASN A 163 -0.65 13.00 25.37
N SER A 164 -0.61 13.26 24.06
CA SER A 164 -1.05 12.28 23.08
C SER A 164 -0.11 11.08 23.07
N LEU A 165 1.22 11.28 23.10
CA LEU A 165 2.19 10.19 23.17
C LEU A 165 1.95 9.31 24.41
N LYS A 166 1.69 9.90 25.58
CA LYS A 166 1.31 9.15 26.79
C LYS A 166 0.10 8.24 26.55
N ASN A 167 -0.96 8.76 25.93
CA ASN A 167 -2.15 7.97 25.62
C ASN A 167 -1.86 6.89 24.57
N ILE A 168 -1.06 7.18 23.55
CA ILE A 168 -0.64 6.19 22.56
C ILE A 168 0.16 5.06 23.22
N LYS A 169 1.10 5.37 24.13
CA LYS A 169 1.84 4.34 24.88
C LYS A 169 0.89 3.40 25.63
N ALA A 170 -0.13 3.95 26.31
CA ALA A 170 -1.14 3.14 26.98
C ALA A 170 -1.97 2.27 26.01
N MET A 171 -2.32 2.77 24.84
CA MET A 171 -2.97 1.97 23.79
C MET A 171 -2.05 0.84 23.29
N VAL A 172 -0.77 1.17 23.05
CA VAL A 172 0.24 0.21 22.58
C VAL A 172 0.41 -0.92 23.60
N SER A 173 0.63 -0.60 24.87
CA SER A 173 0.79 -1.59 25.93
C SER A 173 -0.46 -2.47 26.09
N GLY A 174 -1.65 -1.86 26.11
CA GLY A 174 -2.90 -2.62 26.23
C GLY A 174 -3.17 -3.56 25.05
N VAL A 175 -2.81 -3.18 23.82
CA VAL A 175 -2.89 -4.10 22.66
C VAL A 175 -1.84 -5.20 22.75
N ARG A 176 -0.62 -4.87 23.19
CA ARG A 176 0.48 -5.85 23.35
C ARG A 176 0.14 -6.92 24.39
N GLU A 177 -0.47 -6.52 25.51
CA GLU A 177 -0.98 -7.43 26.56
C GLU A 177 -2.07 -8.39 26.05
N MET A 178 -2.76 -8.04 24.96
CA MET A 178 -3.69 -8.96 24.30
C MET A 178 -2.97 -10.02 23.45
N GLY A 179 -1.64 -10.09 23.45
CA GLY A 179 -0.88 -11.03 22.61
C GLY A 179 -1.02 -10.74 21.12
N MET A 180 -1.22 -9.47 20.74
CA MET A 180 -1.26 -9.02 19.36
C MET A 180 0.00 -8.23 19.02
N GLU A 181 0.41 -8.26 17.76
CA GLU A 181 1.32 -7.26 17.24
C GLU A 181 0.61 -5.90 17.22
N VAL A 182 1.37 -4.83 17.46
CA VAL A 182 0.82 -3.48 17.54
C VAL A 182 1.63 -2.52 16.68
N CYS A 183 0.91 -1.78 15.84
CA CYS A 183 1.49 -0.86 14.88
C CYS A 183 0.85 0.53 15.00
N VAL A 184 1.65 1.58 14.78
CA VAL A 184 1.14 2.95 14.72
C VAL A 184 1.62 3.67 13.47
N THR A 185 0.87 4.67 13.01
CA THR A 185 1.30 5.68 12.04
C THR A 185 0.91 7.06 12.55
N LEU A 186 1.89 7.76 13.13
CA LEU A 186 1.67 9.04 13.83
C LEU A 186 2.37 10.22 13.13
N GLY A 187 2.83 10.02 11.90
CA GLY A 187 3.66 10.97 11.17
C GLY A 187 5.14 10.78 11.45
N MET A 188 5.91 11.88 11.47
CA MET A 188 7.33 11.88 11.81
C MET A 188 7.55 11.80 13.33
N VAL A 189 8.54 11.00 13.73
CA VAL A 189 8.97 10.85 15.12
C VAL A 189 10.48 11.05 15.26
N ASP A 190 10.90 11.63 16.37
CA ASP A 190 12.31 11.68 16.75
C ASP A 190 12.78 10.38 17.45
N ALA A 191 14.07 10.28 17.72
CA ALA A 191 14.66 9.09 18.35
C ALA A 191 14.13 8.82 19.76
N GLN A 192 13.82 9.86 20.54
CA GLN A 192 13.28 9.71 21.89
C GLN A 192 11.86 9.15 21.85
N GLN A 193 11.02 9.71 20.98
CA GLN A 193 9.64 9.24 20.78
C GLN A 193 9.60 7.80 20.27
N ALA A 194 10.50 7.43 19.35
CA ALA A 194 10.63 6.05 18.87
C ALA A 194 11.03 5.10 20.01
N ALA A 195 12.00 5.48 20.85
CA ALA A 195 12.41 4.68 22.02
C ALA A 195 11.27 4.51 23.03
N GLU A 196 10.51 5.58 23.33
CA GLU A 196 9.35 5.50 24.22
C GLU A 196 8.24 4.59 23.67
N LEU A 197 8.03 4.57 22.35
CA LEU A 197 7.08 3.65 21.73
C LEU A 197 7.57 2.19 21.79
N ARG A 198 8.88 1.95 21.58
CA ARG A 198 9.48 0.61 21.75
C ARG A 198 9.28 0.10 23.18
N GLU A 199 9.59 0.94 24.17
CA GLU A 199 9.42 0.64 25.60
C GLU A 199 7.97 0.24 25.92
N ALA A 200 7.00 0.94 25.34
CA ALA A 200 5.58 0.62 25.52
C ALA A 200 5.16 -0.72 24.88
N GLY A 201 6.00 -1.34 24.05
CA GLY A 201 5.75 -2.61 23.37
C GLY A 201 5.40 -2.48 21.89
N LEU A 202 5.69 -1.35 21.24
CA LEU A 202 5.37 -1.15 19.82
C LEU A 202 6.17 -2.14 18.94
N THR A 203 5.47 -2.93 18.13
CA THR A 203 6.12 -3.95 17.29
C THR A 203 6.48 -3.41 15.90
N ALA A 204 5.65 -2.54 15.33
CA ALA A 204 5.90 -1.92 14.03
C ALA A 204 5.51 -0.45 13.97
N TYR A 205 6.19 0.32 13.12
CA TYR A 205 5.83 1.71 12.84
C TYR A 205 5.64 1.89 11.33
N ASN A 206 4.46 2.35 10.93
CA ASN A 206 4.16 2.63 9.54
C ASN A 206 4.56 4.07 9.16
N HIS A 207 5.44 4.18 8.18
CA HIS A 207 5.86 5.44 7.60
C HIS A 207 6.27 5.21 6.14
N ASN A 208 5.34 5.40 5.22
CA ASN A 208 5.55 5.11 3.79
C ASN A 208 6.66 5.97 3.14
N LEU A 209 6.97 5.70 1.88
CA LEU A 209 7.71 6.61 1.01
C LEU A 209 6.77 7.22 -0.05
N ASP A 210 5.60 6.62 -0.23
CA ASP A 210 4.52 6.98 -1.17
C ASP A 210 4.89 6.75 -2.63
N THR A 211 6.02 7.28 -3.10
CA THR A 211 6.50 7.18 -4.48
C THR A 211 8.04 7.31 -4.53
N SER A 212 8.61 7.52 -5.73
CA SER A 212 10.02 7.85 -5.92
C SER A 212 10.41 9.17 -5.27
N ARG A 213 11.70 9.35 -5.00
CA ARG A 213 12.22 10.62 -4.49
C ARG A 213 11.98 11.77 -5.48
N GLU A 214 12.10 11.47 -6.76
CA GLU A 214 12.01 12.42 -7.86
C GLU A 214 10.58 12.91 -8.09
N PHE A 215 9.58 12.04 -7.91
CA PHE A 215 8.16 12.38 -8.09
C PHE A 215 7.48 12.89 -6.81
N TYR A 216 8.07 12.64 -5.64
CA TYR A 216 7.49 13.02 -4.34
C TYR A 216 7.02 14.48 -4.25
N PRO A 217 7.79 15.50 -4.72
CA PRO A 217 7.37 16.90 -4.64
C PRO A 217 6.10 17.23 -5.44
N SER A 218 5.74 16.43 -6.44
CA SER A 218 4.51 16.58 -7.23
C SER A 218 3.26 16.13 -6.45
N VAL A 219 3.44 15.38 -5.37
CA VAL A 219 2.36 14.77 -4.58
C VAL A 219 2.24 15.42 -3.20
N ILE A 220 3.37 15.75 -2.57
CA ILE A 220 3.47 16.29 -1.21
C ILE A 220 4.59 17.34 -1.19
N SER A 221 4.30 18.55 -0.69
CA SER A 221 5.29 19.62 -0.56
C SER A 221 5.58 20.04 0.88
N THR A 222 4.69 19.70 1.82
CA THR A 222 4.78 20.08 3.26
C THR A 222 5.86 19.34 4.07
N ARG A 223 6.51 18.35 3.45
CA ARG A 223 7.63 17.59 4.00
C ARG A 223 8.53 17.09 2.88
N THR A 224 9.78 16.87 3.19
CA THR A 224 10.80 16.34 2.26
C THR A 224 10.84 14.81 2.30
N TYR A 225 11.41 14.21 1.25
CA TYR A 225 11.66 12.76 1.22
C TYR A 225 12.66 12.32 2.31
N ASP A 226 13.67 13.15 2.59
CA ASP A 226 14.70 12.86 3.60
C ASP A 226 14.17 12.91 5.03
N GLU A 227 13.19 13.77 5.35
CA GLU A 227 12.50 13.74 6.64
C GLU A 227 11.82 12.38 6.88
N ARG A 228 11.33 11.72 5.81
CA ARG A 228 10.75 10.37 5.92
C ARG A 228 11.82 9.34 6.21
N LEU A 229 12.92 9.36 5.46
CA LEU A 229 14.04 8.43 5.68
C LEU A 229 14.65 8.60 7.08
N ALA A 230 14.77 9.83 7.58
CA ALA A 230 15.20 10.09 8.95
C ALA A 230 14.25 9.47 9.98
N THR A 231 12.94 9.52 9.74
CA THR A 231 11.95 8.85 10.59
C THR A 231 12.13 7.33 10.56
N LEU A 232 12.33 6.73 9.37
CA LEU A 232 12.61 5.29 9.25
C LEU A 232 13.87 4.88 10.02
N GLU A 233 14.90 5.70 9.98
CA GLU A 233 16.13 5.47 10.71
C GLU A 233 15.93 5.54 12.23
N ASN A 234 15.19 6.53 12.73
CA ASN A 234 14.84 6.62 14.16
C ASN A 234 14.07 5.39 14.64
N VAL A 235 13.06 4.95 13.87
CA VAL A 235 12.27 3.74 14.15
C VAL A 235 13.18 2.50 14.19
N ARG A 236 14.07 2.36 13.22
CA ARG A 236 15.00 1.23 13.14
C ARG A 236 15.98 1.21 14.31
N ARG A 237 16.57 2.35 14.67
CA ARG A 237 17.49 2.48 15.81
C ARG A 237 16.82 2.15 17.13
N ALA A 238 15.54 2.46 17.28
CA ALA A 238 14.74 2.06 18.43
C ALA A 238 14.39 0.56 18.44
N GLY A 239 14.80 -0.22 17.43
CA GLY A 239 14.50 -1.64 17.31
C GLY A 239 13.06 -1.95 16.90
N ILE A 240 12.29 -0.97 16.42
CA ILE A 240 10.91 -1.19 15.96
C ILE A 240 10.93 -1.64 14.50
N ASN A 241 10.06 -2.59 14.12
CA ASN A 241 9.96 -3.02 12.74
C ASN A 241 9.43 -1.90 11.84
N VAL A 242 10.09 -1.69 10.70
CA VAL A 242 9.67 -0.68 9.73
C VAL A 242 8.58 -1.25 8.81
N CYS A 243 7.43 -0.57 8.75
CA CYS A 243 6.41 -0.77 7.72
C CYS A 243 6.45 0.42 6.76
N SER A 244 6.96 0.24 5.54
CA SER A 244 7.14 1.35 4.60
C SER A 244 6.95 0.88 3.17
N GLY A 245 6.02 1.52 2.45
CA GLY A 245 5.74 1.22 1.05
C GLY A 245 5.22 2.44 0.31
N GLY A 246 4.33 2.26 -0.66
CA GLY A 246 3.84 3.37 -1.49
C GLY A 246 2.45 3.21 -2.06
N ILE A 247 2.08 4.15 -2.93
CA ILE A 247 0.77 4.27 -3.57
C ILE A 247 0.96 4.30 -5.09
N LEU A 248 0.25 3.43 -5.79
CA LEU A 248 0.22 3.34 -7.24
C LEU A 248 -0.97 4.12 -7.80
N GLY A 249 -0.79 4.83 -8.91
CA GLY A 249 -1.84 5.62 -9.57
C GLY A 249 -1.89 7.09 -9.17
N LEU A 250 -0.86 7.61 -8.49
CA LEU A 250 -0.67 9.03 -8.19
C LEU A 250 -0.44 9.89 -9.45
N GLY A 251 -0.12 9.25 -10.57
CA GLY A 251 0.38 9.90 -11.80
C GLY A 251 1.85 9.63 -12.03
N GLU A 252 2.44 8.78 -11.21
CA GLU A 252 3.80 8.27 -11.32
C GLU A 252 3.96 7.35 -12.55
N ARG A 253 5.16 7.33 -13.11
CA ARG A 253 5.53 6.40 -14.19
C ARG A 253 6.14 5.11 -13.62
N ASP A 254 6.44 4.16 -14.50
CA ASP A 254 7.13 2.93 -14.10
C ASP A 254 8.50 3.21 -13.48
N GLU A 255 9.23 4.22 -13.97
CA GLU A 255 10.53 4.63 -13.40
C GLU A 255 10.40 5.11 -11.94
N ASP A 256 9.25 5.70 -11.59
CA ASP A 256 8.98 6.13 -10.23
C ASP A 256 8.66 4.94 -9.30
N ARG A 257 7.94 3.95 -9.81
CA ARG A 257 7.67 2.70 -9.08
C ARG A 257 8.97 1.94 -8.83
N ILE A 258 9.85 1.90 -9.83
CA ILE A 258 11.20 1.35 -9.71
C ILE A 258 12.01 2.15 -8.67
N GLY A 259 11.92 3.49 -8.67
CA GLY A 259 12.60 4.34 -7.68
C GLY A 259 12.12 4.11 -6.25
N LEU A 260 10.82 3.90 -6.05
CA LEU A 260 10.25 3.51 -4.76
C LEU A 260 10.79 2.14 -4.29
N LEU A 261 10.73 1.13 -5.16
CA LEU A 261 11.23 -0.23 -4.88
C LEU A 261 12.72 -0.22 -4.58
N HIS A 262 13.51 0.52 -5.37
CA HIS A 262 14.94 0.70 -5.16
C HIS A 262 15.22 1.31 -3.80
N THR A 263 14.53 2.40 -3.43
CA THR A 263 14.74 3.02 -2.12
C THR A 263 14.44 2.04 -0.99
N ALA A 264 13.32 1.31 -1.04
CA ALA A 264 12.96 0.34 -0.01
C ALA A 264 13.96 -0.84 0.07
N ALA A 265 14.41 -1.35 -1.08
CA ALA A 265 15.34 -2.47 -1.19
C ALA A 265 16.81 -2.09 -0.92
N THR A 266 17.13 -0.80 -0.80
CA THR A 266 18.49 -0.30 -0.51
C THR A 266 18.63 0.39 0.84
N LEU A 267 17.57 0.35 1.67
CA LEU A 267 17.70 0.69 3.08
C LEU A 267 18.73 -0.22 3.76
N PRO A 268 19.36 0.21 4.88
CA PRO A 268 20.33 -0.61 5.61
C PRO A 268 19.81 -2.01 5.97
N ARG A 269 18.49 -2.10 6.18
CA ARG A 269 17.72 -3.34 6.24
C ARG A 269 16.38 -3.09 5.55
N HIS A 270 15.94 -4.05 4.73
CA HIS A 270 14.61 -4.03 4.12
C HIS A 270 13.52 -3.77 5.18
N PRO A 271 12.42 -3.09 4.81
CA PRO A 271 11.28 -2.98 5.70
C PRO A 271 10.74 -4.39 6.04
N GLU A 272 10.23 -4.55 7.26
CA GLU A 272 9.57 -5.80 7.67
C GLU A 272 8.30 -6.02 6.85
N SER A 273 7.58 -4.95 6.58
CA SER A 273 6.37 -4.93 5.76
C SER A 273 6.43 -3.82 4.71
N PHE A 274 6.19 -4.16 3.46
CA PHE A 274 6.07 -3.25 2.31
C PHE A 274 4.60 -3.21 1.83
N PRO A 275 3.80 -2.23 2.27
CA PRO A 275 2.45 -2.05 1.79
C PRO A 275 2.41 -1.48 0.37
N VAL A 276 1.72 -2.19 -0.53
CA VAL A 276 1.37 -1.73 -1.87
C VAL A 276 -0.07 -1.22 -1.82
N ASN A 277 -0.24 0.09 -1.88
CA ASN A 277 -1.54 0.73 -1.95
C ASN A 277 -1.85 1.07 -3.41
N ALA A 278 -3.10 0.93 -3.83
CA ALA A 278 -3.62 1.61 -5.01
C ALA A 278 -4.32 2.90 -4.58
N LEU A 279 -4.16 3.96 -5.37
CA LEU A 279 -4.88 5.22 -5.16
C LEU A 279 -6.38 4.92 -5.10
N VAL A 280 -7.02 5.36 -4.02
CA VAL A 280 -8.48 5.45 -3.94
C VAL A 280 -8.83 6.90 -4.26
N PRO A 281 -9.40 7.22 -5.44
CA PRO A 281 -9.75 8.58 -5.80
C PRO A 281 -10.86 9.08 -4.88
N ILE A 282 -10.58 10.11 -4.08
CA ILE A 282 -11.56 10.71 -3.16
C ILE A 282 -11.94 12.09 -3.68
N ARG A 283 -13.24 12.28 -3.95
CA ARG A 283 -13.79 13.57 -4.37
C ARG A 283 -13.34 14.68 -3.42
N GLY A 284 -12.91 15.81 -4.00
CA GLY A 284 -12.41 16.97 -3.27
C GLY A 284 -10.91 16.99 -3.05
N THR A 285 -10.21 15.86 -3.16
CA THR A 285 -8.74 15.85 -3.24
C THR A 285 -8.29 16.20 -4.67
N PRO A 286 -7.07 16.75 -4.86
CA PRO A 286 -6.54 17.01 -6.20
C PRO A 286 -6.51 15.79 -7.13
N LEU A 287 -6.34 14.59 -6.56
CA LEU A 287 -6.33 13.33 -7.33
C LEU A 287 -7.70 12.63 -7.36
N GLY A 288 -8.77 13.29 -6.91
CA GLY A 288 -10.11 12.69 -6.77
C GLY A 288 -10.79 12.31 -8.08
N GLY A 289 -10.36 12.88 -9.21
CA GLY A 289 -10.88 12.58 -10.55
C GLY A 289 -10.02 11.60 -11.35
N ARG A 290 -8.97 11.02 -10.76
CA ARG A 290 -8.09 10.09 -11.49
C ARG A 290 -8.75 8.74 -11.70
N GLU A 291 -8.40 8.12 -12.82
CA GLU A 291 -8.73 6.71 -13.05
C GLU A 291 -7.95 5.81 -12.11
N ARG A 292 -8.51 4.62 -11.86
CA ARG A 292 -7.86 3.60 -11.05
C ARG A 292 -6.64 3.08 -11.79
N VAL A 293 -5.57 2.82 -11.02
CA VAL A 293 -4.39 2.15 -11.58
C VAL A 293 -4.76 0.76 -12.10
N GLU A 294 -4.23 0.41 -13.27
CA GLU A 294 -4.43 -0.91 -13.83
C GLU A 294 -3.88 -2.02 -12.92
N PHE A 295 -4.61 -3.12 -12.83
CA PHE A 295 -4.19 -4.29 -12.05
C PHE A 295 -2.81 -4.82 -12.44
N ARG A 296 -2.43 -4.74 -13.73
CA ARG A 296 -1.10 -5.17 -14.22
C ARG A 296 0.04 -4.44 -13.52
N SER A 297 -0.12 -3.14 -13.25
CA SER A 297 0.88 -2.34 -12.53
C SER A 297 0.98 -2.76 -11.06
N ILE A 298 -0.14 -3.10 -10.43
CA ILE A 298 -0.19 -3.60 -9.06
C ILE A 298 0.52 -4.95 -8.96
N LEU A 299 0.14 -5.91 -9.81
CA LEU A 299 0.74 -7.24 -9.85
C LEU A 299 2.24 -7.18 -10.11
N ARG A 300 2.67 -6.35 -11.08
CA ARG A 300 4.08 -6.14 -11.41
C ARG A 300 4.86 -5.58 -10.23
N THR A 301 4.29 -4.61 -9.51
CA THR A 301 4.92 -4.01 -8.33
C THR A 301 5.05 -5.05 -7.20
N ILE A 302 4.01 -5.83 -6.93
CA ILE A 302 4.02 -6.90 -5.91
C ILE A 302 5.07 -7.96 -6.24
N ALA A 303 5.07 -8.46 -7.48
CA ALA A 303 6.01 -9.50 -7.90
C ALA A 303 7.46 -8.98 -7.84
N THR A 304 7.70 -7.75 -8.31
CA THR A 304 9.03 -7.12 -8.20
C THR A 304 9.44 -6.94 -6.74
N ALA A 305 8.56 -6.42 -5.89
CA ALA A 305 8.83 -6.25 -4.45
C ALA A 305 9.20 -7.58 -3.78
N ARG A 306 8.49 -8.67 -4.09
CA ARG A 306 8.81 -10.01 -3.61
C ARG A 306 10.20 -10.45 -4.06
N VAL A 307 10.56 -10.23 -5.33
CA VAL A 307 11.87 -10.61 -5.87
C VAL A 307 13.02 -9.83 -5.20
N VAL A 308 12.88 -8.51 -5.05
CA VAL A 308 13.98 -7.69 -4.51
C VAL A 308 14.06 -7.71 -2.98
N MET A 309 12.94 -8.00 -2.30
CA MET A 309 12.83 -8.07 -0.85
C MET A 309 12.23 -9.42 -0.40
N PRO A 310 12.96 -10.55 -0.55
CA PRO A 310 12.41 -11.90 -0.38
C PRO A 310 11.85 -12.18 1.01
N GLU A 311 12.42 -11.61 2.07
CA GLU A 311 11.92 -11.75 3.44
C GLU A 311 10.84 -10.75 3.83
N THR A 312 10.57 -9.70 3.04
CA THR A 312 9.60 -8.67 3.45
C THR A 312 8.17 -9.19 3.33
N ILE A 313 7.29 -8.85 4.27
CA ILE A 313 5.85 -9.02 4.08
C ILE A 313 5.38 -8.03 3.02
N VAL A 314 4.79 -8.51 1.93
CA VAL A 314 4.24 -7.65 0.88
C VAL A 314 2.73 -7.59 1.10
N ARG A 315 2.23 -6.40 1.47
CA ARG A 315 0.83 -6.23 1.87
C ARG A 315 0.00 -5.61 0.75
N ILE A 316 -1.11 -6.25 0.38
CA ILE A 316 -2.16 -5.59 -0.39
C ILE A 316 -2.91 -4.67 0.58
N ALA A 317 -2.74 -3.37 0.43
CA ALA A 317 -3.22 -2.38 1.40
C ALA A 317 -4.47 -1.63 0.88
N ALA A 318 -4.43 -0.29 0.80
CA ALA A 318 -5.57 0.47 0.30
C ALA A 318 -5.86 0.15 -1.18
N GLY A 319 -7.13 0.21 -1.58
CA GLY A 319 -7.62 -0.11 -2.93
C GLY A 319 -8.00 -1.58 -3.15
N ARG A 320 -7.66 -2.47 -2.21
CA ARG A 320 -8.04 -3.90 -2.22
C ARG A 320 -9.54 -4.15 -2.46
N LYS A 321 -10.42 -3.35 -1.85
CA LYS A 321 -11.88 -3.48 -2.00
C LYS A 321 -12.38 -3.38 -3.45
N THR A 322 -11.57 -2.80 -4.34
CA THR A 322 -11.88 -2.65 -5.76
C THR A 322 -11.35 -3.77 -6.64
N MET A 323 -10.57 -4.70 -6.08
CA MET A 323 -10.05 -5.86 -6.79
C MET A 323 -11.07 -7.00 -6.81
N SER A 324 -11.11 -7.73 -7.92
CA SER A 324 -11.82 -9.01 -7.95
C SER A 324 -11.14 -10.03 -7.04
N GLU A 325 -11.84 -11.10 -6.70
CA GLU A 325 -11.29 -12.20 -5.91
C GLU A 325 -10.09 -12.85 -6.61
N GLU A 326 -10.18 -13.08 -7.92
CA GLU A 326 -9.11 -13.67 -8.74
C GLU A 326 -7.88 -12.76 -8.82
N GLN A 327 -8.09 -11.44 -8.85
CA GLN A 327 -6.99 -10.47 -8.80
C GLN A 327 -6.25 -10.55 -7.45
N GLN A 328 -6.98 -10.66 -6.35
CA GLN A 328 -6.37 -10.85 -5.02
C GLN A 328 -5.63 -12.18 -4.94
N ALA A 329 -6.23 -13.28 -5.41
CA ALA A 329 -5.62 -14.60 -5.47
C ALA A 329 -4.31 -14.60 -6.29
N LEU A 330 -4.30 -13.92 -7.44
CA LEU A 330 -3.10 -13.77 -8.27
C LEU A 330 -2.02 -12.92 -7.57
N CYS A 331 -2.39 -11.88 -6.83
CA CYS A 331 -1.44 -11.14 -5.99
C CYS A 331 -0.85 -12.01 -4.88
N PHE A 332 -1.65 -12.86 -4.21
CA PHE A 332 -1.14 -13.79 -3.21
C PHE A 332 -0.18 -14.81 -3.82
N MET A 333 -0.54 -15.37 -4.98
CA MET A 333 0.33 -16.27 -5.72
C MET A 333 1.66 -15.60 -6.10
N ALA A 334 1.64 -14.35 -6.55
CA ALA A 334 2.83 -13.58 -6.90
C ALA A 334 3.67 -13.14 -5.67
N GLY A 335 3.20 -13.43 -4.45
CA GLY A 335 3.97 -13.28 -3.22
C GLY A 335 3.51 -12.18 -2.29
N ALA A 336 2.34 -11.56 -2.51
CA ALA A 336 1.69 -10.81 -1.44
C ALA A 336 1.26 -11.77 -0.32
N ASN A 337 1.46 -11.38 0.94
CA ASN A 337 1.19 -12.25 2.09
C ASN A 337 0.69 -11.50 3.32
N ALA A 338 0.04 -10.36 3.09
CA ALA A 338 -0.69 -9.63 4.12
C ALA A 338 -1.81 -8.79 3.53
N ILE A 339 -2.84 -8.53 4.33
CA ILE A 339 -3.97 -7.65 4.00
C ILE A 339 -4.42 -6.84 5.21
N PHE A 340 -5.14 -5.75 4.96
CA PHE A 340 -6.02 -5.18 5.97
C PHE A 340 -7.40 -5.84 5.90
N THR A 341 -7.99 -6.12 7.06
CA THR A 341 -9.32 -6.74 7.22
C THR A 341 -10.14 -6.03 8.30
N GLY A 342 -11.44 -5.84 8.04
CA GLY A 342 -12.40 -5.27 8.97
C GLY A 342 -13.42 -4.36 8.31
N GLU A 343 -14.21 -3.64 9.10
CA GLU A 343 -15.29 -2.80 8.57
C GLU A 343 -14.80 -1.62 7.71
N ARG A 344 -13.65 -1.04 8.05
CA ARG A 344 -13.13 0.17 7.41
C ARG A 344 -11.63 0.32 7.56
N MET A 345 -11.05 1.09 6.64
CA MET A 345 -9.69 1.63 6.74
C MET A 345 -9.72 2.97 7.50
N LEU A 346 -8.82 3.91 7.16
CA LEU A 346 -8.79 5.22 7.80
C LEU A 346 -10.02 6.08 7.46
N THR A 347 -10.32 6.20 6.18
CA THR A 347 -11.45 7.00 5.65
C THR A 347 -12.17 6.33 4.49
N THR A 348 -11.78 5.11 4.14
CA THR A 348 -12.33 4.34 3.00
C THR A 348 -12.81 2.99 3.49
N GLU A 349 -13.62 2.32 2.68
CA GLU A 349 -14.07 0.96 2.92
C GLU A 349 -12.89 -0.04 2.97
N CYS A 350 -13.12 -1.15 3.65
CA CYS A 350 -12.24 -2.32 3.69
C CYS A 350 -13.08 -3.57 3.34
N ASN A 351 -12.44 -4.70 3.06
CA ASN A 351 -13.13 -5.97 2.97
C ASN A 351 -13.40 -6.50 4.39
N GLY A 352 -14.60 -7.01 4.61
CA GLY A 352 -15.05 -7.44 5.94
C GLY A 352 -14.40 -8.75 6.38
N TRP A 353 -14.44 -9.04 7.68
CA TRP A 353 -13.84 -10.27 8.22
C TRP A 353 -14.44 -11.55 7.63
N GLU A 354 -15.76 -11.63 7.49
CA GLU A 354 -16.41 -12.82 6.92
C GLU A 354 -16.12 -12.97 5.42
N GLU A 355 -16.13 -11.87 4.66
CA GLU A 355 -15.74 -11.85 3.24
C GLU A 355 -14.31 -12.41 3.07
N ASP A 356 -13.39 -12.02 3.95
CA ASP A 356 -12.00 -12.47 3.93
C ASP A 356 -11.87 -13.95 4.32
N LYS A 357 -12.60 -14.39 5.37
CA LYS A 357 -12.62 -15.79 5.82
C LYS A 357 -13.15 -16.72 4.73
N GLU A 358 -14.23 -16.34 4.07
CA GLU A 358 -14.81 -17.12 2.98
C GLU A 358 -13.87 -17.23 1.77
N MET A 359 -13.25 -16.11 1.36
CA MET A 359 -12.24 -16.12 0.30
C MET A 359 -11.08 -17.03 0.68
N PHE A 360 -10.59 -16.95 1.92
CA PHE A 360 -9.49 -17.80 2.38
C PHE A 360 -9.85 -19.28 2.31
N GLY A 361 -11.06 -19.65 2.72
CA GLY A 361 -11.58 -21.01 2.59
C GLY A 361 -11.62 -21.51 1.14
N ARG A 362 -12.03 -20.68 0.18
CA ARG A 362 -12.05 -21.04 -1.25
C ARG A 362 -10.67 -21.24 -1.85
N TRP A 363 -9.69 -20.40 -1.47
CA TRP A 363 -8.34 -20.41 -2.05
C TRP A 363 -7.31 -21.21 -1.25
N GLY A 364 -7.72 -21.86 -0.16
CA GLY A 364 -6.83 -22.65 0.71
C GLY A 364 -5.80 -21.79 1.45
N LEU A 365 -6.21 -20.57 1.84
CA LEU A 365 -5.40 -19.64 2.62
C LEU A 365 -5.77 -19.70 4.10
N GLU A 366 -4.83 -19.33 4.96
CA GLU A 366 -4.97 -19.39 6.40
C GLU A 366 -4.33 -18.16 7.07
N PRO A 367 -4.91 -17.65 8.17
CA PRO A 367 -4.32 -16.53 8.89
C PRO A 367 -2.95 -16.86 9.47
N MET A 368 -1.96 -15.99 9.24
CA MET A 368 -0.65 -16.08 9.87
C MET A 368 -0.77 -15.80 11.37
N LYS A 369 -0.19 -16.68 12.21
CA LYS A 369 -0.15 -16.51 13.67
C LYS A 369 0.60 -15.23 14.07
N SER A 370 0.17 -14.60 15.17
CA SER A 370 0.89 -13.46 15.73
C SER A 370 2.32 -13.85 16.12
N PHE A 371 3.28 -12.95 15.94
CA PHE A 371 4.71 -13.16 16.24
C PHE A 371 5.40 -14.32 15.49
N ALA A 372 4.75 -14.95 14.50
CA ALA A 372 5.31 -16.10 13.78
C ALA A 372 6.65 -15.84 13.07
N ARG A 373 7.03 -14.56 12.87
CA ARG A 373 8.26 -14.16 12.15
C ARG A 373 9.34 -13.55 13.03
N GLY A 374 9.07 -13.32 14.32
CA GLY A 374 9.98 -12.64 15.24
C GLY A 374 10.36 -13.56 16.40
N GLY A 375 11.66 -13.74 16.63
CA GLY A 375 12.25 -14.60 17.67
C GLY A 375 12.04 -14.15 19.12
N GLU A 376 10.90 -13.54 19.43
CA GLU A 376 10.38 -13.46 20.79
C GLU A 376 9.52 -14.72 20.99
N GLN A 377 10.17 -15.89 21.08
CA GLN A 377 9.54 -16.99 21.83
C GLN A 377 9.47 -16.49 23.27
N GLU A 378 8.24 -16.33 23.76
CA GLU A 378 7.98 -16.19 25.19
C GLU A 378 8.66 -17.38 25.89
N GLU A 379 9.73 -17.12 26.66
CA GLU A 379 10.15 -18.03 27.73
C GLU A 379 9.12 -18.05 28.86
#